data_AF-A0A9N9J5E1-F1
#
_entry.id   AF-A0A9N9J5E1-F1
#
_cell.length_a   1.000
_cell.length_b   1.000
_cell.length_c   1.000
_cell.angle_alpha   90.00
_cell.angle_beta   90.00
_cell.angle_gamma   90.00
#
_symmetry.space_group_name_H-M   'P 1'
#
loop_
_entity.id
_entity.type
_entity.pdbx_description
1 polymer ?
#
loop_
_entity_poly.entity_id
_entity_poly.type
_entity_poly.pdbx_seq_one_letter_code
_entity_poly.pdbx_strand_id
1 'polypeptide(L)' 'MYPNCVAVFAFDNSNNHDAFAKDALVVSRMNFKPKGNQFKMRKTYMQNEEQQEIVFSDRTPKGMRKVLEER' A
#
# COMPACT_ATOMS: atom_id res chain seq x y z
N MET A 1 -2.08 -43.77 -7.86
CA MET A 1 -2.70 -42.66 -8.61
C MET A 1 -4.03 -43.16 -9.12
N TYR A 2 -5.15 -42.66 -8.60
CA TYR A 2 -6.48 -43.13 -8.99
C TYR A 2 -6.91 -42.43 -10.28
N PRO A 3 -7.13 -43.17 -11.39
CA PRO A 3 -7.75 -42.58 -12.56
C PRO A 3 -9.17 -42.18 -12.17
N ASN A 4 -9.56 -40.92 -12.39
CA ASN A 4 -10.87 -40.31 -12.10
C ASN A 4 -11.02 -39.51 -10.79
N CYS A 5 -9.92 -39.10 -10.14
CA CYS A 5 -9.99 -38.18 -9.00
C CYS A 5 -9.68 -36.73 -9.43
N VAL A 6 -10.55 -35.78 -9.09
CA VAL A 6 -10.32 -34.34 -9.31
C VAL A 6 -9.86 -33.72 -7.99
N ALA A 7 -8.63 -33.22 -7.97
CA ALA A 7 -8.13 -32.43 -6.86
C ALA A 7 -8.55 -30.98 -7.03
N VAL A 8 -9.33 -30.45 -6.07
CA VAL A 8 -9.72 -29.04 -6.03
C VAL A 8 -8.89 -28.36 -4.95
N PHE A 9 -8.08 -27.39 -5.36
CA PHE A 9 -7.35 -26.52 -4.44
C PHE A 9 -8.09 -25.20 -4.34
N ALA A 10 -8.68 -24.93 -3.18
CA ALA A 10 -9.30 -23.66 -2.86
C ALA A 10 -8.35 -22.88 -1.95
N PHE A 11 -7.88 -21.72 -2.43
CA PHE A 11 -7.08 -20.80 -1.64
C PHE A 11 -8.00 -19.71 -1.10
N ASP A 12 -8.25 -19.72 0.20
CA ASP A 12 -8.94 -18.63 0.87
C ASP A 12 -7.97 -17.45 1.01
N ASN A 13 -8.28 -16.36 0.31
CA ASN A 13 -7.58 -15.08 0.45
C ASN A 13 -8.38 -14.15 1.36
N SER A 14 -8.98 -14.69 2.41
CA SER A 14 -9.46 -13.88 3.52
C SER A 14 -8.24 -13.12 4.05
N ASN A 15 -8.20 -11.82 3.73
CA ASN A 15 -7.18 -10.91 4.21
C ASN A 15 -7.06 -11.09 5.73
N ASN A 16 -5.89 -11.53 6.19
CA ASN A 16 -5.56 -11.56 7.61
C ASN A 16 -5.81 -10.15 8.16
N HIS A 17 -6.93 -9.98 8.86
CA HIS A 17 -7.45 -8.68 9.29
C HIS A 17 -6.35 -7.99 10.11
N ASP A 18 -5.85 -6.86 9.62
CA ASP A 18 -4.95 -5.93 10.32
C ASP A 18 -3.45 -6.21 10.44
N ALA A 19 -2.90 -7.30 9.88
CA ALA A 19 -1.45 -7.51 9.89
C ALA A 19 -0.71 -6.75 8.76
N PHE A 20 -0.90 -5.42 8.69
CA PHE A 20 -0.13 -4.58 7.78
C PHE A 20 1.31 -4.41 8.29
N ALA A 21 2.30 -4.53 7.39
CA ALA A 21 3.65 -4.09 7.70
C ALA A 21 3.63 -2.64 8.21
N LYS A 22 4.56 -2.29 9.11
CA LYS A 22 4.59 -0.96 9.74
C LYS A 22 4.65 0.19 8.73
N ASP A 23 5.18 -0.07 7.54
CA ASP A 23 5.39 0.84 6.43
C ASP A 23 4.52 0.50 5.19
N ALA A 24 3.54 -0.39 5.34
CA ALA A 24 2.57 -0.69 4.29
C ALA A 24 1.71 0.55 3.98
N LEU A 25 1.34 0.70 2.71
CA LEU A 25 0.46 1.75 2.23
C LEU A 25 -0.98 1.46 2.65
N VAL A 26 -1.40 1.99 3.80
CA VAL A 26 -2.76 1.82 4.34
C VAL A 26 -3.48 3.16 4.31
N VAL A 27 -4.50 3.28 3.47
CA VAL A 27 -5.23 4.54 3.23
C VAL A 27 -5.78 5.15 4.53
N SER A 28 -6.28 4.34 5.45
CA SER A 28 -6.78 4.81 6.75
C SER A 28 -5.69 5.39 7.68
N ARG A 29 -4.41 5.12 7.40
CA ARG A 29 -3.24 5.66 8.12
C ARG A 29 -2.61 6.88 7.41
N MET A 30 -3.19 7.35 6.31
CA MET A 30 -2.70 8.49 5.54
C MET A 30 -3.47 9.76 5.91
N ASN A 31 -2.76 10.86 6.16
CA ASN A 31 -3.41 12.14 6.41
C ASN A 31 -3.78 12.82 5.11
N PHE A 32 -4.88 13.57 5.09
CA PHE A 32 -5.25 14.38 3.93
C PHE A 32 -4.27 15.53 3.66
N LYS A 33 -3.82 16.18 4.73
CA LYS A 33 -2.80 17.25 4.71
C LYS A 33 -1.43 16.68 5.14
N PRO A 34 -0.32 17.29 4.69
CA PRO A 34 1.01 16.95 5.21
C PRO A 34 1.09 17.15 6.73
N LYS A 35 2.01 16.43 7.39
CA LYS A 35 2.24 16.42 8.85
C LYS A 35 1.16 15.67 9.64
N GLY A 36 1.31 15.58 10.97
CA GLY A 36 0.48 14.77 11.87
C GLY A 36 1.05 13.36 12.09
N ASN A 37 0.27 12.48 12.74
CA ASN A 37 0.67 11.09 13.04
C ASN A 37 0.58 10.17 11.80
N GLN A 38 1.19 10.57 10.69
CA GLN A 38 1.30 9.76 9.48
C GLN A 38 2.61 8.97 9.51
N PHE A 39 2.51 7.66 9.24
CA PHE A 39 3.68 6.81 9.11
C PHE A 39 4.50 7.18 7.87
N LYS A 40 5.82 7.03 7.96
CA LYS A 40 6.71 7.14 6.80
C LYS A 40 6.49 5.92 5.91
N MET A 41 5.93 6.16 4.73
CA MET A 41 5.63 5.12 3.75
C MET A 41 6.76 5.00 2.74
N ARG A 42 6.86 3.83 2.12
CA ARG A 42 7.80 3.59 1.02
C ARG A 42 7.36 4.37 -0.22
N LYS A 43 8.33 4.72 -1.06
CA LYS A 43 8.07 5.19 -2.44
C LYS A 43 7.22 4.18 -3.21
N THR A 44 6.37 4.67 -4.09
CA THR A 44 5.51 3.86 -4.95
C THR A 44 5.88 4.08 -6.42
N TYR A 45 5.41 3.19 -7.28
CA TYR A 45 5.54 3.32 -8.73
C TYR A 45 4.17 3.64 -9.32
N MET A 46 4.15 4.57 -10.27
CA MET A 46 2.98 4.91 -11.09
C MET A 46 2.75 3.83 -12.16
N GLN A 47 1.62 3.90 -12.88
CA GLN A 47 1.33 2.99 -14.00
C GLN A 47 2.36 3.08 -15.13
N ASN A 48 3.01 4.22 -15.30
CA ASN A 48 4.08 4.45 -16.28
C ASN A 48 5.48 4.12 -15.73
N GLU A 49 5.57 3.38 -14.61
CA GLU A 49 6.81 3.04 -13.90
C GLU A 49 7.58 4.24 -13.32
N GLU A 50 7.04 5.45 -13.41
CA GLU A 50 7.66 6.60 -12.76
C GLU A 50 7.57 6.48 -11.24
N GLN A 51 8.68 6.77 -10.58
CA GLN A 51 8.78 6.71 -9.14
C GLN A 51 8.06 7.91 -8.53
N GLN A 52 7.05 7.64 -7.70
CA GLN A 52 6.36 8.66 -6.93
C GLN A 52 6.90 8.67 -5.48
N GLU A 53 7.53 9.78 -5.11
CA GLU A 53 7.94 10.03 -3.73
C GLU A 53 6.74 10.39 -2.86
N ILE A 54 6.56 9.65 -1.76
CA ILE A 54 5.47 9.85 -0.80
C ILE A 54 5.93 10.67 0.43
N VAL A 55 7.21 10.99 0.50
CA VAL A 55 7.83 11.80 1.55
C VAL A 55 8.57 12.97 0.89
N PHE A 56 8.49 14.16 1.49
CA PHE A 56 9.27 15.31 1.05
C PHE A 56 10.77 15.13 1.39
N SER A 57 11.64 15.93 0.76
CA SER A 57 13.09 15.90 1.01
C SER A 57 13.46 16.23 2.46
N ASP A 58 12.63 17.02 3.17
CA ASP A 58 12.76 17.35 4.59
C ASP A 58 12.33 16.20 5.52
N ARG A 59 11.98 15.03 4.97
CA ARG A 59 11.47 13.82 5.65
C ARG A 59 10.04 13.95 6.20
N THR A 60 9.31 15.00 5.84
CA THR A 60 7.88 15.15 6.16
C THR A 60 7.04 14.26 5.24
N PRO A 61 6.12 13.42 5.78
CA PRO A 61 5.19 12.65 4.94
C PRO A 61 4.26 13.57 4.13
N LYS A 62 4.09 13.28 2.84
CA LYS A 62 3.10 13.97 1.99
C LYS A 62 1.69 13.55 2.42
N GLY A 63 0.79 14.53 2.48
CA GLY A 63 -0.64 14.24 2.64
C GLY A 63 -1.24 13.74 1.33
N MET A 64 -2.36 13.01 1.41
CA MET A 64 -3.07 12.46 0.26
C MET A 64 -3.40 13.49 -0.80
N ARG A 65 -3.75 14.71 -0.41
CA ARG A 65 -4.02 15.78 -1.38
C ARG A 65 -2.81 16.01 -2.30
N LYS A 66 -1.61 16.08 -1.73
CA LYS A 66 -0.39 16.33 -2.51
C LYS A 66 -0.01 15.13 -3.37
N VAL A 67 -0.19 13.92 -2.86
CA VAL A 67 0.06 12.67 -3.61
C VAL A 67 -0.87 12.57 -4.83
N LEU A 68 -2.13 12.98 -4.70
CA LEU A 68 -3.11 12.96 -5.79
C LEU A 68 -2.91 14.09 -6.81
N GLU A 69 -2.40 15.25 -6.39
CA GLU A 69 -2.02 16.35 -7.29
C GLU A 69 -0.78 16.02 -8.15
N GLU A 70 0.04 15.07 -7.71
CA GLU A 70 1.24 14.60 -8.42
C GLU A 70 0.93 13.40 -9.33
N ARG A 71 -0.34 13.01 -9.46
CA ARG A 71 -0.80 11.85 -10.22
C ARG A 71 -1.23 12.21 -11.64
#